data_AF-A0A1E3A7W5-F1
#
_entry.id   AF-A0A1E3A7W5-F1
#
_cell.length_a   1.000
_cell.length_b   1.000
_cell.length_c   1.000
_cell.angle_alpha   90.00
_cell.angle_beta   90.00
_cell.angle_gamma   90.00
#
_symmetry.space_group_name_H-M   'P 1'
#
loop_
_entity.id
_entity.type
_entity.pdbx_description
1 polymer ?
#
loop_
_entity_poly.entity_id
_entity_poly.type
_entity_poly.pdbx_seq_one_letter_code
_entity_poly.pdbx_strand_id
1 'polypeptide(L)' 'MKQLGNLALVCANRSDVLLQIQRGTVCFSIGMGTQMETISLAWDDDEKITALVRELNFGRYQNTENGGYTHD' A
#
# COMPACT_ATOMS: atom_id res chain seq x y z
N MET A 1 10.14 -7.38 10.71
CA MET A 1 8.73 -7.21 11.17
C MET A 1 8.42 -5.84 11.78
N LYS A 2 9.29 -4.82 11.76
CA LYS A 2 8.92 -3.50 12.32
C LYS A 2 8.03 -2.70 11.37
N GLN A 3 8.07 -3.01 10.07
CA GLN A 3 7.46 -2.15 9.06
C GLN A 3 6.00 -2.48 8.76
N LEU A 4 5.53 -3.67 9.13
CA LEU A 4 4.13 -4.07 8.96
C LEU A 4 3.18 -3.15 9.73
N GLY A 5 3.56 -2.70 10.93
CA GLY A 5 2.77 -1.74 11.71
C GLY A 5 2.68 -0.36 11.05
N ASN A 6 3.81 0.15 10.51
CA ASN A 6 3.85 1.42 9.79
C ASN A 6 2.94 1.37 8.56
N LEU A 7 3.01 0.27 7.83
CA LEU A 7 2.19 0.02 6.66
C LEU A 7 0.70 -0.04 7.02
N ALA A 8 0.33 -0.77 8.08
CA ALA A 8 -1.05 -0.83 8.54
C ALA A 8 -1.59 0.56 8.90
N LEU A 9 -0.77 1.41 9.53
CA LEU A 9 -1.15 2.78 9.87
C LEU A 9 -1.38 3.66 8.62
N VAL A 10 -0.51 3.57 7.62
CA VAL A 10 -0.67 4.29 6.35
C VAL A 10 -1.93 3.84 5.62
N CYS A 11 -2.18 2.53 5.54
CA CYS A 11 -3.38 1.99 4.91
C CYS A 11 -4.65 2.38 5.67
N ALA A 12 -4.62 2.42 7.01
CA ALA A 12 -5.79 2.76 7.83
C ALA A 12 -6.28 4.20 7.60
N ASN A 13 -5.41 5.10 7.15
CA ASN A 13 -5.76 6.48 6.85
C ASN A 13 -6.17 6.70 5.37
N ARG A 14 -6.34 5.62 4.60
CA ARG A 14 -6.60 5.67 3.16
C ARG A 14 -7.84 4.84 2.80
N SER A 15 -8.85 5.50 2.25
CA SER A 15 -10.08 4.83 1.79
C SER A 15 -9.90 4.08 0.46
N ASP A 16 -8.85 4.38 -0.28
CA ASP A 16 -8.52 3.81 -1.58
C ASP A 16 -7.56 2.60 -1.49
N VAL A 17 -7.27 2.13 -0.27
CA VAL A 17 -6.37 1.00 -0.04
C VAL A 17 -7.03 -0.08 0.80
N LEU A 18 -6.98 -1.32 0.33
CA LEU A 18 -7.35 -2.51 1.09
C LEU A 18 -6.10 -3.28 1.50
N LEU A 19 -5.93 -3.51 2.80
CA LEU A 19 -4.86 -4.32 3.37
C LEU A 19 -5.40 -5.67 3.86
N GLN A 20 -4.84 -6.76 3.35
CA GLN A 20 -5.15 -8.12 3.78
C GLN A 20 -3.87 -8.85 4.19
N ILE A 21 -3.92 -9.58 5.30
CA ILE A 21 -2.80 -10.40 5.78
C ILE A 21 -3.30 -11.84 5.88
N GLN A 22 -2.66 -12.75 5.17
CA GLN A 22 -3.04 -14.16 5.16
C GLN A 22 -1.81 -15.05 4.99
N ARG A 23 -1.68 -16.05 5.88
CA ARG A 23 -0.66 -17.12 5.77
C ARG A 23 0.79 -16.61 5.57
N GLY A 24 1.14 -15.50 6.21
CA GLY A 24 2.50 -14.90 6.10
C GLY A 24 2.70 -14.00 4.87
N THR A 25 1.64 -13.77 4.08
CA THR A 25 1.64 -12.84 2.96
C THR A 25 0.79 -11.63 3.29
N VAL A 26 1.23 -10.47 2.83
CA VAL A 26 0.44 -9.25 2.83
C VAL A 26 0.04 -8.93 1.40
N CYS A 27 -1.25 -8.74 1.20
CA CYS A 27 -1.84 -8.32 -0.07
C CYS A 27 -2.40 -6.91 0.10
N PHE A 28 -2.13 -6.06 -0.89
CA PHE A 28 -2.63 -4.70 -0.97
C PHE A 28 -3.41 -4.58 -2.24
N SER A 29 -4.54 -3.89 -2.16
CA SER A 29 -5.20 -3.38 -3.34
C SER A 29 -5.29 -1.88 -3.24
N ILE A 30 -4.77 -1.16 -4.23
CA ILE A 30 -4.68 0.30 -4.27
C ILE A 30 -5.47 0.74 -5.50
N GLY A 31 -6.42 1.64 -5.36
CA GLY A 31 -7.28 2.03 -6.47
C GLY A 31 -8.77 1.92 -6.19
N MET A 32 -9.56 2.50 -7.08
CA MET A 32 -11.00 2.25 -7.18
C MET A 32 -11.37 1.81 -8.59
N GLY A 33 -12.32 0.88 -8.71
CA GLY A 33 -12.84 0.42 -10.00
C GLY A 33 -11.78 -0.26 -10.87
N THR A 34 -11.68 0.15 -12.13
CA THR A 34 -10.80 -0.48 -13.15
C THR A 34 -9.31 -0.14 -13.00
N GLN A 35 -8.96 0.82 -12.13
CA GLN A 35 -7.58 1.22 -11.84
C GLN A 35 -7.01 0.52 -10.59
N MET A 36 -7.72 -0.47 -10.05
CA MET A 36 -7.29 -1.22 -8.87
C MET A 36 -6.08 -2.11 -9.19
N GLU A 37 -4.94 -1.79 -8.61
CA GLU A 37 -3.73 -2.61 -8.67
C GLU A 37 -3.64 -3.48 -7.40
N THR A 38 -3.23 -4.75 -7.55
CA THR A 38 -3.01 -5.65 -6.41
C THR A 38 -1.55 -6.06 -6.32
N ILE A 39 -0.96 -5.90 -5.14
CA ILE A 39 0.44 -6.19 -4.84
C ILE A 39 0.48 -7.22 -3.71
N SER A 40 1.32 -8.24 -3.82
CA SER A 40 1.52 -9.24 -2.76
C SER A 40 3.00 -9.36 -2.41
N LEU A 41 3.31 -9.43 -1.12
CA LEU A 41 4.67 -9.60 -0.60
C LEU A 41 4.67 -10.35 0.73
N ALA A 42 5.81 -10.91 1.12
CA ALA A 42 5.96 -11.57 2.41
C ALA A 42 5.88 -10.56 3.56
N TRP A 43 5.12 -10.88 4.62
CA TRP A 43 4.88 -9.99 5.77
C TRP A 43 6.12 -9.61 6.59
N ASP A 44 7.22 -10.33 6.40
CA ASP A 44 8.50 -10.18 7.08
C ASP A 44 9.58 -9.54 6.20
N ASP A 45 9.28 -9.25 4.94
CA ASP A 45 10.15 -8.52 4.01
C ASP A 45 10.10 -7.01 4.30
N ASP A 46 10.82 -6.59 5.35
CA ASP A 46 10.84 -5.19 5.81
C ASP A 46 11.33 -4.21 4.72
N GLU A 47 12.20 -4.65 3.80
CA GLU A 47 12.70 -3.80 2.71
C GLU A 47 11.60 -3.49 1.70
N LYS A 48 10.87 -4.51 1.22
CA LYS A 48 9.75 -4.30 0.31
C LYS A 48 8.62 -3.53 0.97
N ILE A 49 8.33 -3.79 2.25
CA ILE A 49 7.31 -3.03 2.98
C ILE A 49 7.73 -1.56 3.10
N THR A 50 9.00 -1.27 3.41
CA THR A 50 9.49 0.11 3.49
C THR A 50 9.37 0.84 2.15
N ALA A 51 9.72 0.17 1.04
CA ALA A 51 9.56 0.72 -0.29
C ALA A 51 8.09 1.03 -0.59
N LEU A 52 7.17 0.10 -0.29
CA LEU A 52 5.75 0.31 -0.51
C LEU A 52 5.19 1.47 0.33
N VAL A 53 5.59 1.57 1.60
CA VAL A 53 5.22 2.70 2.46
C VAL A 53 5.69 4.03 1.88
N ARG A 54 6.88 4.08 1.26
CA ARG A 54 7.36 5.29 0.57
C ARG A 54 6.51 5.60 -0.65
N GLU A 55 6.20 4.62 -1.49
CA GLU A 55 5.35 4.81 -2.67
C GLU A 55 3.95 5.29 -2.32
N LEU A 56 3.36 4.76 -1.24
CA LEU A 56 2.04 5.19 -0.75
C LEU A 56 2.03 6.63 -0.24
N ASN A 57 3.13 7.13 0.33
CA ASN A 57 3.18 8.46 0.92
C ASN A 57 3.70 9.53 -0.06
N PHE A 58 4.65 9.18 -0.93
CA PHE A 58 5.44 10.14 -1.70
C PHE A 58 5.70 9.72 -3.15
N GLY A 59 5.25 8.53 -3.56
CA GLY A 59 5.56 7.98 -4.88
C GLY A 59 4.31 7.73 -5.71
N ARG A 60 4.35 6.72 -6.57
CA ARG A 60 3.33 6.43 -7.59
C ARG A 60 1.92 6.31 -7.02
N TYR A 61 1.80 5.83 -5.78
CA TYR A 61 0.51 5.58 -5.13
C TYR A 61 0.07 6.73 -4.23
N GLN A 62 0.69 7.90 -4.32
CA GLN A 62 0.24 9.06 -3.57
C GLN A 62 -1.18 9.42 -4.00
N ASN A 63 -2.11 9.35 -3.05
CA ASN A 63 -3.48 9.80 -3.28
C ASN A 63 -3.48 11.34 -3.19
N THR A 64 -3.43 12.01 -4.34
CA THR A 64 -3.57 13.47 -4.37
C THR A 64 -5.04 13.81 -4.09
N GLU A 65 -5.30 14.90 -3.36
CA GLU A 65 -6.62 15.28 -2.81
C GLU A 65 -7.80 15.32 -3.83
N ASN A 66 -7.52 15.17 -5.12
CA ASN A 66 -8.50 15.11 -6.21
C ASN A 66 -8.76 13.69 -6.78
N GLY A 67 -8.33 12.62 -6.09
CA GLY A 67 -8.60 11.24 -6.50
C GLY A 67 -7.76 10.75 -7.69
N GLY A 68 -6.66 11.45 -8.00
CA GLY A 68 -5.68 11.05 -9.01
C GLY A 68 -4.43 10.45 -8.37
N TYR A 69 -3.96 9.33 -8.90
CA TYR A 69 -2.64 8.78 -8.60
C TYR A 69 -1.58 9.53 -9.42
N THR A 70 -0.44 9.83 -8.81
CA THR A 70 0.70 10.40 -9.52
C THR A 70 1.33 9.34 -10.42
N HIS A 71 1.00 9.39 -11.71
CA HIS A 71 1.71 8.63 -12.74
C HIS A 71 2.96 9.41 -13.13
N ASP A 72 4.10 9.11 -12.49
CA ASP A 72 5.41 9.25 -13.15
C ASP A 72 5.55 8.19 -14.26
#